data_AF-A0A0C1TNQ8-F1
#
_entry.id   AF-A0A0C1TNQ8-F1
#
_cell.length_a   1.000
_cell.length_b   1.000
_cell.length_c   1.000
_cell.angle_alpha   90.00
_cell.angle_beta   90.00
_cell.angle_gamma   90.00
#
_symmetry.space_group_name_H-M   'P 1'
#
loop_
_entity.id
_entity.type
_entity.pdbx_description
1 polymer ?
#
loop_
_entity_poly.entity_id
_entity_poly.type
_entity_poly.pdbx_seq_one_letter_code
_entity_poly.pdbx_strand_id
1 'polypeptide(L)'
;MTLDERFKLSLSRLENAEDIDALGLKTDKKGKRIADYLLFGREAILELKTLVEDAEHKVEATLDPHRSREDFPVFYGKVELDKILAYLPDGKDINEQVYGRVTRSIQKAFKSANGQIIATRTALGLDRSMGVLTILNENVDIFSPDIIAAKVSEMLTRKNEDGSYVYSQIASVVVISENHLVKLENGNPAKSIIVIDGPYADRFPNAGAITDAIMTSWATFNDAPLVKSSIKEVKELDFFTTSARKQEQEAIPLHEFWRRSYHKTPYLRGYTKEGLLAYGRQLIATIAPTMMVGGKRVSPDNTQKLMQQFGDFVEEMKQRGIDMREVQFSDGGSKEKK
;
A
#
# COMPACT_ATOMS: atom_id res chain seq x y z
N MET A 1 -17.06 -13.59 -6.18
CA MET A 1 -16.27 -13.46 -7.40
C MET A 1 -15.10 -12.56 -7.10
N THR A 2 -13.88 -13.06 -7.24
CA THR A 2 -12.65 -12.33 -6.93
C THR A 2 -12.43 -11.18 -7.93
N LEU A 3 -11.46 -10.29 -7.65
CA LEU A 3 -11.03 -9.27 -8.61
C LEU A 3 -10.53 -9.91 -9.92
N ASP A 4 -9.74 -10.97 -9.82
CA ASP A 4 -9.23 -11.74 -10.96
C ASP A 4 -10.37 -12.26 -11.85
N GLU A 5 -11.34 -12.96 -11.26
CA GLU A 5 -12.49 -13.54 -11.98
C GLU A 5 -13.32 -12.44 -12.68
N ARG A 6 -13.60 -11.34 -11.98
CA ARG A 6 -14.34 -10.21 -12.55
C ARG A 6 -13.59 -9.58 -13.71
N PHE A 7 -12.27 -9.38 -13.56
CA PHE A 7 -11.48 -8.73 -14.59
C PHE A 7 -11.40 -9.59 -15.85
N LYS A 8 -11.22 -10.91 -15.72
CA LYS A 8 -11.29 -11.85 -16.85
C LYS A 8 -12.63 -11.78 -17.59
N LEU A 9 -13.74 -11.73 -16.86
CA LEU A 9 -15.08 -11.55 -17.44
C LEU A 9 -15.27 -10.18 -18.11
N SER A 10 -14.59 -9.13 -17.65
CA SER A 10 -14.58 -7.86 -18.39
C SER A 10 -13.81 -7.97 -19.69
N LEU A 11 -12.65 -8.62 -19.70
CA LEU A 11 -11.84 -8.80 -20.91
C LEU A 11 -12.59 -9.63 -21.96
N SER A 12 -13.34 -10.65 -21.55
CA SER A 12 -14.13 -11.46 -22.47
C SER A 12 -15.27 -10.70 -23.18
N ARG A 13 -15.58 -9.47 -22.74
CA ARG A 13 -16.56 -8.57 -23.42
C ARG A 13 -15.90 -7.66 -24.45
N LEU A 14 -14.57 -7.59 -24.49
CA LEU A 14 -13.87 -6.85 -25.54
C LEU A 14 -14.00 -7.59 -26.87
N GLU A 15 -14.26 -6.84 -27.92
CA GLU A 15 -14.35 -7.38 -29.27
C GLU A 15 -13.00 -8.01 -29.67
N ASN A 16 -13.05 -9.23 -30.23
CA ASN A 16 -11.86 -9.97 -30.67
C ASN A 16 -10.84 -10.22 -29.54
N ALA A 17 -11.29 -10.32 -28.28
CA ALA A 17 -10.48 -10.84 -27.19
C ALA A 17 -10.49 -12.37 -27.20
N GLU A 18 -9.30 -12.96 -27.11
CA GLU A 18 -9.09 -14.41 -27.03
C GLU A 18 -8.49 -14.76 -25.66
N ASP A 19 -9.21 -15.59 -24.90
CA ASP A 19 -8.65 -16.26 -23.72
C ASP A 19 -7.77 -17.42 -24.20
N ILE A 20 -6.47 -17.35 -23.90
CA ILE A 20 -5.49 -18.32 -24.41
C ILE A 20 -5.72 -19.71 -23.81
N ASP A 21 -6.20 -19.81 -22.56
CA ASP A 21 -6.55 -21.10 -21.96
C ASP A 21 -7.74 -21.73 -22.70
N ALA A 22 -8.71 -20.93 -23.16
CA ALA A 22 -9.83 -21.39 -23.96
C ALA A 22 -9.43 -21.88 -25.37
N LEU A 23 -8.30 -21.39 -25.91
CA LEU A 23 -7.71 -21.89 -27.15
C LEU A 23 -6.95 -23.23 -26.97
N GLY A 24 -6.82 -23.72 -25.73
CA GLY A 24 -6.05 -24.94 -25.42
C GLY A 24 -4.54 -24.76 -25.51
N LEU A 25 -4.06 -23.51 -25.58
CA LEU A 25 -2.65 -23.17 -25.76
C LEU A 25 -2.03 -22.79 -24.41
N LYS A 26 -1.68 -23.76 -23.58
CA LYS A 26 -1.09 -23.45 -22.25
C LYS A 26 0.41 -23.14 -22.30
N THR A 27 1.09 -23.64 -23.32
CA THR A 27 2.54 -23.52 -23.48
C THR A 27 2.95 -23.32 -24.93
N ASP A 28 4.13 -22.73 -25.13
CA ASP A 28 4.80 -22.72 -26.42
C ASP A 28 5.30 -24.12 -26.82
N LYS A 29 5.86 -24.25 -28.03
CA LYS A 29 6.44 -25.50 -28.55
C LYS A 29 7.60 -26.05 -27.70
N LYS A 30 8.13 -25.27 -26.75
CA LYS A 30 9.22 -25.63 -25.84
C LYS A 30 8.73 -25.85 -24.40
N GLY A 31 7.41 -25.88 -24.18
CA GLY A 31 6.81 -26.10 -22.87
C GLY A 31 6.82 -24.88 -21.93
N LYS A 32 7.15 -23.67 -22.43
CA LYS A 32 7.08 -22.44 -21.63
C LYS A 32 5.65 -21.95 -21.56
N ARG A 33 5.20 -21.52 -20.38
CA ARG A 33 3.89 -20.85 -20.22
C ARG A 33 3.82 -19.62 -21.13
N ILE A 34 2.68 -19.45 -21.77
CA ILE A 34 2.37 -18.26 -22.55
C ILE A 34 1.45 -17.33 -21.75
N ALA A 35 1.06 -16.22 -22.38
CA ALA A 35 0.25 -15.18 -21.76
C ALA A 35 -1.21 -15.61 -21.59
N ASP A 36 -1.98 -14.82 -20.85
CA ASP A 36 -3.38 -15.13 -20.55
C ASP A 36 -4.33 -14.72 -21.68
N TYR A 37 -4.10 -13.58 -22.33
CA TYR A 37 -5.03 -13.02 -23.33
C TYR A 37 -4.34 -12.47 -24.58
N LEU A 38 -5.06 -12.57 -25.71
CA LEU A 38 -4.80 -11.76 -26.91
C LEU A 38 -5.97 -10.79 -27.07
N LEU A 39 -5.69 -9.51 -27.31
CA LEU A 39 -6.73 -8.48 -27.44
C LEU A 39 -6.70 -7.84 -28.82
N PHE A 40 -7.85 -7.30 -29.24
CA PHE A 40 -8.01 -6.47 -30.43
C PHE A 40 -7.46 -7.13 -31.70
N GLY A 41 -7.89 -8.37 -31.98
CA GLY A 41 -7.41 -9.09 -33.16
C GLY A 41 -5.90 -9.41 -33.07
N ARG A 42 -5.41 -9.66 -31.86
CA ARG A 42 -4.01 -9.97 -31.53
C ARG A 42 -3.05 -8.80 -31.68
N GLU A 43 -3.53 -7.56 -31.72
CA GLU A 43 -2.66 -6.37 -31.64
C GLU A 43 -1.98 -6.23 -30.27
N ALA A 44 -2.56 -6.81 -29.21
CA ALA A 44 -1.97 -6.84 -27.88
C ALA A 44 -1.92 -8.26 -27.28
N ILE A 45 -0.84 -8.53 -26.54
CA ILE A 45 -0.64 -9.71 -25.71
C ILE A 45 -0.71 -9.24 -24.26
N LEU A 46 -1.70 -9.71 -23.50
CA LEU A 46 -1.93 -9.29 -22.12
C LEU A 46 -1.63 -10.44 -21.14
N GLU A 47 -0.76 -10.16 -20.17
CA GLU A 47 -0.52 -11.03 -19.01
C GLU A 47 -1.17 -10.44 -17.77
N LEU A 48 -1.86 -11.26 -17.00
CA LEU A 48 -2.53 -10.90 -15.76
C LEU A 48 -1.75 -11.40 -14.53
N LYS A 49 -1.54 -10.52 -13.54
CA LYS A 49 -0.90 -10.87 -12.26
C LYS A 49 -1.67 -10.27 -11.09
N THR A 50 -2.08 -11.14 -10.16
CA THR A 50 -2.75 -10.71 -8.93
C THR A 50 -1.76 -10.63 -7.77
N LEU A 51 -1.80 -9.53 -7.02
CA LEU A 51 -1.09 -9.37 -5.76
C LEU A 51 -1.98 -9.93 -4.64
N VAL A 52 -1.58 -11.07 -4.05
CA VAL A 52 -2.39 -11.81 -3.07
C VAL A 52 -1.71 -11.87 -1.69
N GLU A 53 -0.42 -11.53 -1.61
CA GLU A 53 0.37 -11.74 -0.40
C GLU A 53 0.32 -10.51 0.51
N ASP A 54 -0.18 -10.69 1.73
CA ASP A 54 -0.06 -9.70 2.81
C ASP A 54 1.42 -9.41 3.04
N ALA A 55 1.85 -8.14 2.95
CA ALA A 55 3.24 -7.77 3.14
C ALA A 55 3.54 -7.21 4.55
N GLU A 56 2.54 -7.12 5.45
CA GLU A 56 2.75 -6.67 6.85
C GLU A 56 3.80 -7.56 7.54
N HIS A 57 3.69 -8.88 7.37
CA HIS A 57 4.67 -9.83 7.91
C HIS A 57 6.10 -9.59 7.38
N LYS A 58 6.26 -9.04 6.18
CA LYS A 58 7.59 -8.74 5.59
C LYS A 58 8.19 -7.48 6.19
N VAL A 59 7.37 -6.49 6.53
CA VAL A 59 7.79 -5.31 7.27
C VAL A 59 8.27 -5.74 8.65
N GLU A 60 7.42 -6.48 9.39
CA GLU A 60 7.73 -6.97 10.73
C GLU A 60 9.00 -7.83 10.76
N ALA A 61 9.12 -8.81 9.86
CA ALA A 61 10.32 -9.64 9.75
C ALA A 61 11.60 -8.88 9.35
N THR A 62 11.48 -7.64 8.88
CA THR A 62 12.63 -6.75 8.61
C THR A 62 12.95 -5.88 9.82
N LEU A 63 11.94 -5.46 10.58
CA LEU A 63 12.13 -4.65 11.79
C LEU A 63 12.54 -5.46 13.02
N ASP A 64 12.08 -6.71 13.14
CA ASP A 64 12.29 -7.56 14.32
C ASP A 64 13.75 -7.66 14.78
N PRO A 65 14.75 -7.84 13.90
CA PRO A 65 16.16 -7.86 14.31
C PRO A 65 16.63 -6.56 14.97
N HIS A 66 16.00 -5.43 14.63
CA HIS A 66 16.36 -4.11 15.13
C HIS A 66 15.67 -3.74 16.46
N ARG A 67 14.61 -4.47 16.86
CA ARG A 67 13.83 -4.16 18.08
C ARG A 67 14.64 -4.23 19.38
N SER A 68 15.74 -4.96 19.38
CA SER A 68 16.63 -5.11 20.54
C SER A 68 17.66 -3.98 20.70
N ARG A 69 17.76 -3.08 19.71
CA ARG A 69 18.72 -1.97 19.76
C ARG A 69 18.28 -0.91 20.75
N GLU A 70 19.25 -0.25 21.37
CA GLU A 70 18.99 0.84 22.32
C GLU A 70 18.30 2.04 21.65
N ASP A 71 18.64 2.34 20.40
CA ASP A 71 18.07 3.43 19.61
C ASP A 71 16.69 3.09 19.00
N PHE A 72 16.19 1.85 19.13
CA PHE A 72 14.87 1.48 18.63
C PHE A 72 13.75 2.07 19.50
N PRO A 73 12.88 2.93 18.96
CA PRO A 73 11.92 3.69 19.76
C PRO A 73 10.78 2.81 20.30
N VAL A 74 10.25 3.17 21.46
CA VAL A 74 9.10 2.49 22.06
C VAL A 74 7.85 3.34 21.84
N PHE A 75 6.87 2.76 21.16
CA PHE A 75 5.56 3.38 20.92
C PHE A 75 4.43 2.53 21.51
N TYR A 76 3.34 3.19 21.86
CA TYR A 76 2.09 2.50 22.23
C TYR A 76 1.21 2.35 20.98
N GLY A 77 0.82 1.11 20.67
CA GLY A 77 -0.02 0.79 19.51
C GLY A 77 0.73 0.80 18.17
N LYS A 78 -0.02 0.83 17.06
CA LYS A 78 0.54 0.89 15.69
C LYS A 78 1.05 2.30 15.39
N VAL A 79 2.28 2.42 14.91
CA VAL A 79 2.91 3.68 14.48
C VAL A 79 3.32 3.57 13.01
N GLU A 80 3.44 4.70 12.32
CA GLU A 80 3.93 4.75 10.94
C GLU A 80 5.43 4.41 10.88
N LEU A 81 5.83 3.65 9.85
CA LEU A 81 7.20 3.13 9.73
C LEU A 81 8.25 4.24 9.72
N ASP A 82 8.00 5.35 9.01
CA ASP A 82 8.88 6.51 8.90
C ASP A 82 9.25 7.10 10.27
N LYS A 83 8.30 7.12 11.21
CA LYS A 83 8.53 7.58 12.59
C LYS A 83 9.45 6.65 13.38
N ILE A 84 9.42 5.35 13.12
CA ILE A 84 10.37 4.40 13.73
C ILE A 84 11.75 4.64 13.13
N LEU A 85 11.83 4.71 11.80
CA LEU A 85 13.10 4.83 11.08
C LEU A 85 13.82 6.15 11.34
N ALA A 86 13.10 7.21 11.69
CA ALA A 86 13.69 8.50 12.07
C ALA A 86 14.61 8.43 13.31
N TYR A 87 14.46 7.42 14.17
CA TYR A 87 15.34 7.19 15.33
C TYR A 87 16.57 6.37 14.99
N LEU A 88 16.56 5.63 13.89
CA LEU A 88 17.62 4.70 13.54
C LEU A 88 18.64 5.40 12.61
N PRO A 89 19.94 5.39 12.92
CA PRO A 89 20.98 6.01 12.08
C PRO A 89 21.05 5.40 10.67
N ASP A 90 20.71 4.11 10.55
CA ASP A 90 20.62 3.32 9.33
C ASP A 90 19.16 3.17 8.83
N GLY A 91 18.24 4.02 9.31
CA GLY A 91 16.81 3.93 8.99
C GLY A 91 16.51 3.97 7.48
N LYS A 92 17.33 4.69 6.69
CA LYS A 92 17.21 4.71 5.23
C LYS A 92 17.48 3.33 4.61
N ASP A 93 18.54 2.65 5.04
CA ASP A 93 18.92 1.35 4.50
C ASP A 93 17.87 0.28 4.89
N ILE A 94 17.33 0.39 6.10
CA ILE A 94 16.20 -0.46 6.56
C ILE A 94 14.97 -0.20 5.70
N ASN A 95 14.65 1.07 5.40
CA ASN A 95 13.53 1.42 4.53
C ASN A 95 13.66 0.79 3.13
N GLU A 96 14.86 0.87 2.53
CA GLU A 96 15.15 0.29 1.23
C GLU A 96 14.99 -1.25 1.25
N GLN A 97 15.42 -1.91 2.34
CA GLN A 97 15.20 -3.34 2.53
C GLN A 97 13.72 -3.70 2.66
N VAL A 98 12.95 -2.94 3.45
CA VAL A 98 11.50 -3.12 3.58
C VAL A 98 10.84 -2.95 2.22
N TYR A 99 11.11 -1.84 1.53
CA TYR A 99 10.58 -1.56 0.18
C TYR A 99 10.90 -2.69 -0.79
N GLY A 100 12.16 -3.16 -0.81
CA GLY A 100 12.59 -4.26 -1.69
C GLY A 100 11.91 -5.60 -1.38
N ARG A 101 11.62 -5.90 -0.11
CA ARG A 101 10.91 -7.12 0.31
C ARG A 101 9.42 -7.05 0.00
N VAL A 102 8.78 -5.93 0.33
CA VAL A 102 7.37 -5.68 0.06
C VAL A 102 7.11 -5.76 -1.44
N THR A 103 7.88 -5.03 -2.26
CA THR A 103 7.69 -4.97 -3.73
C THR A 103 8.20 -6.18 -4.52
N ARG A 104 8.70 -7.23 -3.86
CA ARG A 104 9.28 -8.41 -4.53
C ARG A 104 8.27 -9.15 -5.40
N SER A 105 6.99 -9.15 -5.04
CA SER A 105 5.91 -9.76 -5.84
C SER A 105 5.76 -9.07 -7.21
N ILE A 106 5.85 -7.74 -7.25
CA ILE A 106 5.84 -6.95 -8.48
C ILE A 106 7.07 -7.31 -9.34
N GLN A 107 8.25 -7.45 -8.74
CA GLN A 107 9.45 -7.86 -9.48
C GLN A 107 9.29 -9.25 -10.14
N LYS A 108 8.73 -10.20 -9.41
CA LYS A 108 8.42 -11.55 -9.93
C LYS A 108 7.37 -11.49 -11.05
N ALA A 109 6.34 -10.65 -10.89
CA ALA A 109 5.30 -10.43 -11.89
C ALA A 109 5.91 -9.97 -13.22
N PHE A 110 6.77 -8.94 -13.21
CA PHE A 110 7.49 -8.47 -14.40
C PHE A 110 8.35 -9.54 -15.06
N LYS A 111 9.14 -10.28 -14.27
CA LYS A 111 10.00 -11.35 -14.82
C LYS A 111 9.19 -12.44 -15.52
N SER A 112 8.10 -12.88 -14.89
CA SER A 112 7.21 -13.89 -15.47
C SER A 112 6.50 -13.37 -16.71
N ALA A 113 5.88 -12.19 -16.61
CA ALA A 113 5.09 -11.59 -17.68
C ALA A 113 5.91 -11.32 -18.93
N ASN A 114 7.11 -10.75 -18.78
CA ASN A 114 8.01 -10.52 -19.90
C ASN A 114 8.38 -11.84 -20.60
N GLY A 115 8.63 -12.91 -19.83
CA GLY A 115 8.89 -14.25 -20.39
C GLY A 115 7.69 -14.85 -21.11
N GLN A 116 6.49 -14.72 -20.54
CA GLN A 116 5.23 -15.22 -21.12
C GLN A 116 4.88 -14.48 -22.41
N ILE A 117 5.03 -13.14 -22.44
CA ILE A 117 4.81 -12.33 -23.65
C ILE A 117 5.78 -12.75 -24.77
N ILE A 118 7.06 -12.99 -24.47
CA ILE A 118 8.03 -13.52 -25.45
C ILE A 118 7.58 -14.87 -25.99
N ALA A 119 7.16 -15.77 -25.09
CA ALA A 119 6.75 -17.11 -25.46
C ALA A 119 5.49 -17.08 -26.34
N THR A 120 4.48 -16.28 -25.99
CA THR A 120 3.27 -16.07 -26.82
C THR A 120 3.63 -15.54 -28.19
N ARG A 121 4.45 -14.47 -28.22
CA ARG A 121 4.89 -13.84 -29.47
C ARG A 121 5.55 -14.85 -30.40
N THR A 122 6.48 -15.63 -29.86
CA THR A 122 7.21 -16.65 -30.61
C THR A 122 6.31 -17.78 -31.07
N ALA A 123 5.40 -18.24 -30.21
CA ALA A 123 4.51 -19.37 -30.51
C ALA A 123 3.51 -19.04 -31.62
N LEU A 124 3.05 -17.80 -31.69
CA LEU A 124 1.96 -17.34 -32.56
C LEU A 124 2.41 -16.43 -33.71
N GLY A 125 3.70 -16.09 -33.80
CA GLY A 125 4.24 -15.21 -34.85
C GLY A 125 3.76 -13.76 -34.74
N LEU A 126 3.63 -13.26 -33.50
CA LEU A 126 3.00 -11.97 -33.18
C LEU A 126 4.03 -10.86 -32.92
N ASP A 127 5.00 -10.70 -33.82
CA ASP A 127 6.18 -9.84 -33.59
C ASP A 127 5.88 -8.36 -33.45
N ARG A 128 4.72 -7.93 -33.96
CA ARG A 128 4.25 -6.54 -33.90
C ARG A 128 3.26 -6.27 -32.77
N SER A 129 2.92 -7.29 -31.97
CA SER A 129 1.92 -7.14 -30.92
C SER A 129 2.52 -6.48 -29.69
N MET A 130 1.77 -5.52 -29.15
CA MET A 130 2.09 -4.80 -27.93
C MET A 130 2.00 -5.74 -26.73
N GLY A 131 3.01 -5.73 -25.85
CA GLY A 131 2.91 -6.47 -24.59
C GLY A 131 2.32 -5.58 -23.50
N VAL A 132 1.30 -6.08 -22.81
CA VAL A 132 0.63 -5.40 -21.70
C VAL A 132 0.71 -6.29 -20.46
N LEU A 133 1.11 -5.72 -19.33
CA LEU A 133 1.01 -6.37 -18.03
C LEU A 133 -0.10 -5.71 -17.22
N THR A 134 -1.10 -6.49 -16.81
CA THR A 134 -2.11 -6.03 -15.86
C THR A 134 -1.80 -6.56 -14.45
N ILE A 135 -1.70 -5.66 -13.48
CA ILE A 135 -1.50 -5.96 -12.06
C ILE A 135 -2.81 -5.69 -11.32
N LEU A 136 -3.35 -6.70 -10.65
CA LEU A 136 -4.55 -6.60 -9.82
C LEU A 136 -4.17 -6.57 -8.34
N ASN A 137 -4.55 -5.50 -7.64
CA ASN A 137 -4.47 -5.40 -6.19
C ASN A 137 -5.88 -5.48 -5.59
N GLU A 138 -6.26 -6.66 -5.11
CA GLU A 138 -7.60 -6.91 -4.55
C GLU A 138 -7.74 -6.38 -3.12
N ASN A 139 -6.78 -6.70 -2.25
CA ASN A 139 -6.92 -6.49 -0.80
C ASN A 139 -5.60 -6.25 -0.06
N VAL A 140 -4.51 -5.90 -0.76
CA VAL A 140 -3.21 -5.71 -0.09
C VAL A 140 -3.03 -4.24 0.28
N ASP A 141 -3.27 -3.90 1.54
CA ASP A 141 -3.23 -2.54 2.13
C ASP A 141 -1.88 -1.84 1.93
N ILE A 142 -0.76 -2.56 2.11
CA ILE A 142 0.58 -1.95 2.01
C ILE A 142 0.99 -1.60 0.57
N PHE A 143 0.30 -2.13 -0.44
CA PHE A 143 0.51 -1.74 -1.83
C PHE A 143 -0.40 -0.57 -2.18
N SER A 144 -0.13 0.57 -1.57
CA SER A 144 -0.74 1.82 -1.98
C SER A 144 -0.41 2.10 -3.47
N PRO A 145 -1.31 2.77 -4.21
CA PRO A 145 -1.13 2.89 -5.66
C PRO A 145 0.13 3.65 -6.06
N ASP A 146 0.61 4.58 -5.24
CA ASP A 146 1.89 5.28 -5.40
C ASP A 146 3.11 4.35 -5.25
N ILE A 147 3.09 3.42 -4.28
CA ILE A 147 4.15 2.42 -4.09
C ILE A 147 4.21 1.48 -5.31
N ILE A 148 3.05 1.00 -5.77
CA ILE A 148 2.98 0.16 -6.97
C ILE A 148 3.51 0.94 -8.17
N ALA A 149 3.04 2.17 -8.37
CA ALA A 149 3.42 3.01 -9.50
C ALA A 149 4.93 3.29 -9.52
N ALA A 150 5.50 3.68 -8.39
CA ALA A 150 6.95 3.89 -8.26
C ALA A 150 7.73 2.63 -8.63
N LYS A 151 7.28 1.46 -8.15
CA LYS A 151 7.95 0.20 -8.48
C LYS A 151 7.81 -0.17 -9.95
N VAL A 152 6.61 -0.03 -10.51
CA VAL A 152 6.34 -0.30 -11.93
C VAL A 152 7.24 0.57 -12.82
N SER A 153 7.37 1.85 -12.51
CA SER A 153 8.26 2.77 -13.22
C SER A 153 9.73 2.36 -13.11
N GLU A 154 10.20 1.97 -11.91
CA GLU A 154 11.55 1.41 -11.72
C GLU A 154 11.77 0.17 -12.60
N MET A 155 10.80 -0.74 -12.64
CA MET A 155 10.89 -1.98 -13.42
C MET A 155 10.93 -1.69 -14.93
N LEU A 156 10.04 -0.83 -15.45
CA LEU A 156 9.99 -0.48 -16.87
C LEU A 156 11.27 0.24 -17.37
N THR A 157 11.92 1.00 -16.48
CA THR A 157 13.13 1.77 -16.81
C THR A 157 14.44 1.06 -16.48
N ARG A 158 14.38 -0.12 -15.85
CA ARG A 158 15.55 -0.93 -15.51
C ARG A 158 16.33 -1.33 -16.78
N LYS A 159 17.63 -1.09 -16.78
CA LYS A 159 18.54 -1.41 -17.90
C LYS A 159 19.48 -2.57 -17.60
N ASN A 160 19.84 -3.31 -18.64
CA ASN A 160 20.98 -4.21 -18.67
C ASN A 160 22.28 -3.39 -18.79
N GLU A 161 23.43 -4.07 -18.68
CA GLU A 161 24.76 -3.45 -18.84
C GLU A 161 24.96 -2.80 -20.21
N ASP A 162 24.31 -3.33 -21.25
CA ASP A 162 24.35 -2.79 -22.63
C ASP A 162 23.40 -1.59 -22.84
N GLY A 163 22.71 -1.13 -21.80
CA GLY A 163 21.76 -0.01 -21.86
C GLY A 163 20.37 -0.36 -22.39
N SER A 164 20.13 -1.60 -22.83
CA SER A 164 18.80 -2.08 -23.20
C SER A 164 17.90 -2.26 -21.98
N TYR A 165 16.58 -2.11 -22.13
CA TYR A 165 15.66 -2.31 -21.02
C TYR A 165 15.46 -3.80 -20.71
N VAL A 166 15.53 -4.17 -19.42
CA VAL A 166 15.42 -5.56 -18.96
C VAL A 166 14.09 -6.19 -19.34
N TYR A 167 13.00 -5.43 -19.22
CA TYR A 167 11.64 -5.89 -19.49
C TYR A 167 11.10 -5.27 -20.78
N SER A 168 11.90 -5.37 -21.85
CA SER A 168 11.66 -4.75 -23.15
C SER A 168 10.36 -5.16 -23.85
N GLN A 169 9.68 -6.19 -23.36
CA GLN A 169 8.50 -6.77 -23.99
C GLN A 169 7.21 -6.28 -23.35
N ILE A 170 7.30 -5.54 -22.25
CA ILE A 170 6.17 -4.88 -21.59
C ILE A 170 6.19 -3.42 -22.04
N ALA A 171 5.23 -3.06 -22.88
CA ALA A 171 5.09 -1.70 -23.41
C ALA A 171 4.35 -0.80 -22.41
N SER A 172 3.28 -1.31 -21.79
CA SER A 172 2.50 -0.60 -20.78
C SER A 172 2.06 -1.53 -19.66
N VAL A 173 1.84 -0.94 -18.49
CA VAL A 173 1.32 -1.63 -17.31
C VAL A 173 0.01 -0.99 -16.87
N VAL A 174 -1.02 -1.81 -16.66
CA VAL A 174 -2.31 -1.38 -16.12
C VAL A 174 -2.42 -1.91 -14.70
N VAL A 175 -2.54 -1.04 -13.71
CA VAL A 175 -2.72 -1.38 -12.30
C VAL A 175 -4.16 -1.11 -11.92
N ILE A 176 -4.87 -2.11 -11.40
CA ILE A 176 -6.23 -1.97 -10.87
C ILE A 176 -6.19 -2.25 -9.38
N SER A 177 -6.57 -1.26 -8.57
CA SER A 177 -6.62 -1.38 -7.12
C SER A 177 -8.04 -1.15 -6.63
N GLU A 178 -8.62 -2.16 -5.99
CA GLU A 178 -9.95 -2.04 -5.38
C GLU A 178 -9.91 -1.69 -3.91
N ASN A 179 -8.77 -1.96 -3.27
CA ASN A 179 -8.60 -1.68 -1.86
C ASN A 179 -8.29 -0.21 -1.58
N HIS A 180 -7.72 0.50 -2.56
CA HIS A 180 -7.35 1.90 -2.45
C HIS A 180 -8.26 2.79 -3.29
N LEU A 181 -8.88 3.75 -2.61
CA LEU A 181 -9.74 4.76 -3.18
C LEU A 181 -8.97 6.07 -3.30
N VAL A 182 -9.25 6.82 -4.37
CA VAL A 182 -8.82 8.21 -4.53
C VAL A 182 -9.99 9.13 -4.28
N LYS A 183 -9.75 10.27 -3.64
CA LYS A 183 -10.76 11.32 -3.50
C LYS A 183 -10.80 12.17 -4.77
N LEU A 184 -11.94 12.22 -5.43
CA LEU A 184 -12.17 13.13 -6.56
C LEU A 184 -12.36 14.58 -6.05
N GLU A 185 -12.22 15.56 -6.93
CA GLU A 185 -12.42 16.99 -6.60
C GLU A 185 -13.81 17.28 -6.01
N ASN A 186 -14.83 16.56 -6.46
CA ASN A 186 -16.20 16.64 -5.93
C ASN A 186 -16.36 15.94 -4.56
N GLY A 187 -15.28 15.44 -3.97
CA GLY A 187 -15.26 14.74 -2.68
C GLY A 187 -15.64 13.26 -2.74
N ASN A 188 -16.12 12.75 -3.89
CA ASN A 188 -16.53 11.36 -4.02
C ASN A 188 -15.32 10.42 -4.12
N PRO A 189 -15.36 9.25 -3.44
CA PRO A 189 -14.35 8.21 -3.63
C PRO A 189 -14.48 7.56 -5.00
N ALA A 190 -13.35 7.28 -5.64
CA ALA A 190 -13.25 6.44 -6.82
C ALA A 190 -12.23 5.32 -6.61
N LYS A 191 -12.47 4.15 -7.19
CA LYS A 191 -11.44 3.09 -7.31
C LYS A 191 -10.39 3.56 -8.30
N SER A 192 -9.14 3.14 -8.09
CA SER A 192 -8.01 3.60 -8.91
C SER A 192 -7.66 2.60 -10.01
N ILE A 193 -7.47 3.14 -11.21
CA ILE A 193 -6.82 2.46 -12.32
C ILE A 193 -5.64 3.34 -12.73
N ILE A 194 -4.43 2.79 -12.76
CA ILE A 194 -3.21 3.51 -13.12
C ILE A 194 -2.63 2.86 -14.35
N VAL A 195 -2.38 3.65 -15.39
CA VAL A 195 -1.65 3.21 -16.58
C VAL A 195 -0.25 3.84 -16.53
N ILE A 196 0.77 3.01 -16.71
CA ILE A 196 2.16 3.45 -16.75
C ILE A 196 2.77 2.93 -18.05
N ASP A 197 3.09 3.86 -18.93
CA ASP A 197 3.75 3.57 -20.19
C ASP A 197 5.25 3.44 -19.98
N GLY A 198 5.80 2.36 -20.53
CA GLY A 198 7.23 2.13 -20.56
C GLY A 198 7.91 2.86 -21.72
N PRO A 199 9.24 2.87 -21.76
CA PRO A 199 10.01 3.51 -22.83
C PRO A 199 9.76 2.95 -24.25
N TYR A 200 9.04 1.83 -24.38
CA TYR A 200 8.68 1.21 -25.65
C TYR A 200 7.21 1.35 -26.03
N ALA A 201 6.39 2.02 -25.21
CA ALA A 201 5.00 2.31 -25.56
C ALA A 201 4.88 3.07 -26.89
N ASP A 202 5.76 4.06 -27.11
CA ASP A 202 5.80 4.89 -28.33
C ASP A 202 6.01 4.10 -29.64
N ARG A 203 6.47 2.84 -29.55
CA ARG A 203 6.59 1.95 -30.73
C ARG A 203 5.23 1.46 -31.23
N PHE A 204 4.19 1.61 -30.43
CA PHE A 204 2.85 1.12 -30.71
C PHE A 204 1.89 2.32 -30.77
N PRO A 205 1.56 2.84 -31.96
CA PRO A 205 0.69 4.01 -32.12
C PRO A 205 -0.68 3.89 -31.42
N ASN A 206 -1.15 2.66 -31.25
CA ASN A 206 -2.43 2.35 -30.61
C ASN A 206 -2.33 2.06 -29.10
N ALA A 207 -1.17 2.25 -28.46
CA ALA A 207 -0.97 1.91 -27.04
C ALA A 207 -2.01 2.55 -26.10
N GLY A 208 -2.25 3.85 -26.30
CA GLY A 208 -3.27 4.59 -25.54
C GLY A 208 -4.68 4.04 -25.76
N ALA A 209 -5.04 3.70 -27.01
CA ALA A 209 -6.35 3.15 -27.33
C ALA A 209 -6.56 1.74 -26.72
N ILE A 210 -5.52 0.90 -26.75
CA ILE A 210 -5.54 -0.45 -26.15
C ILE A 210 -5.76 -0.36 -24.64
N THR A 211 -4.96 0.45 -23.94
CA THR A 211 -5.09 0.61 -22.49
C THR A 211 -6.40 1.29 -22.10
N ASP A 212 -6.86 2.27 -22.88
CA ASP A 212 -8.17 2.90 -22.71
C ASP A 212 -9.34 1.92 -22.84
N ALA A 213 -9.27 1.01 -23.81
CA ALA A 213 -10.30 -0.01 -23.99
C ALA A 213 -10.31 -1.02 -22.84
N ILE A 214 -9.15 -1.40 -22.30
CA ILE A 214 -9.06 -2.23 -21.08
C ILE A 214 -9.72 -1.51 -19.89
N MET A 215 -9.38 -0.24 -19.65
CA MET A 215 -9.97 0.56 -18.57
C MET A 215 -11.48 0.72 -18.72
N THR A 216 -11.93 1.02 -19.95
CA THR A 216 -13.34 1.22 -20.26
C THR A 216 -14.13 -0.07 -20.05
N SER A 217 -13.60 -1.20 -20.54
CA SER A 217 -14.23 -2.50 -20.32
C SER A 217 -14.38 -2.82 -18.83
N TRP A 218 -13.35 -2.57 -18.03
CA TRP A 218 -13.41 -2.77 -16.59
C TRP A 218 -14.45 -1.86 -15.92
N ALA A 219 -14.49 -0.57 -16.26
CA ALA A 219 -15.45 0.38 -15.71
C ALA A 219 -16.90 -0.01 -16.08
N THR A 220 -17.17 -0.30 -17.35
CA THR A 220 -18.47 -0.76 -17.84
C THR A 220 -18.91 -2.06 -17.20
N PHE A 221 -17.98 -3.02 -17.01
CA PHE A 221 -18.29 -4.28 -16.32
C PHE A 221 -18.81 -4.05 -14.89
N ASN A 222 -18.29 -3.04 -14.21
CA ASN A 222 -18.68 -2.69 -12.84
C ASN A 222 -19.81 -1.64 -12.77
N ASP A 223 -20.45 -1.31 -13.89
CA ASP A 223 -21.49 -0.27 -13.99
C ASP A 223 -21.04 1.07 -13.36
N ALA A 224 -19.76 1.41 -13.59
CA ALA A 224 -19.12 2.58 -13.01
C ALA A 224 -18.69 3.58 -14.09
N PRO A 225 -18.85 4.89 -13.86
CA PRO A 225 -18.29 5.90 -14.76
C PRO A 225 -16.75 5.89 -14.69
N LEU A 226 -16.09 6.01 -15.85
CA LEU A 226 -14.65 6.18 -15.93
C LEU A 226 -14.30 7.67 -15.92
N VAL A 227 -13.59 8.12 -14.88
CA VAL A 227 -13.02 9.47 -14.82
C VAL A 227 -11.54 9.38 -15.15
N LYS A 228 -11.12 10.05 -16.24
CA LYS A 228 -9.72 10.07 -16.67
C LYS A 228 -9.04 11.35 -16.18
N SER A 229 -7.81 11.21 -15.70
CA SER A 229 -6.91 12.31 -15.38
C SER A 229 -5.50 11.94 -15.81
N SER A 230 -4.74 12.92 -16.29
CA SER A 230 -3.31 12.79 -16.57
C SER A 230 -2.54 13.50 -15.48
N ILE A 231 -1.87 12.73 -14.63
CA ILE A 231 -1.05 13.23 -13.54
C ILE A 231 0.41 12.91 -13.83
N LYS A 232 1.33 13.78 -13.41
CA LYS A 232 2.77 13.52 -13.56
C LYS A 232 3.25 12.51 -12.53
N GLU A 233 2.77 12.62 -11.29
CA GLU A 233 3.20 11.76 -10.20
C GLU A 233 1.98 11.26 -9.40
N VAL A 234 1.87 9.94 -9.24
CA VAL A 234 0.77 9.31 -8.51
C VAL A 234 0.72 9.75 -7.04
N LYS A 235 1.88 10.11 -6.47
CA LYS A 235 2.00 10.59 -5.08
C LYS A 235 1.29 11.93 -4.80
N GLU A 236 0.88 12.66 -5.85
CA GLU A 236 0.12 13.91 -5.72
C GLU A 236 -1.35 13.65 -5.36
N LEU A 237 -1.80 12.40 -5.41
CA LEU A 237 -3.17 12.00 -5.08
C LEU A 237 -3.29 11.47 -3.65
N ASP A 238 -4.37 11.87 -2.98
CA ASP A 238 -4.73 11.37 -1.66
C ASP A 238 -5.46 10.02 -1.78
N PHE A 239 -4.73 8.93 -1.53
CA PHE A 239 -5.29 7.59 -1.46
C PHE A 239 -5.66 7.19 -0.04
N PHE A 240 -6.74 6.43 0.10
CA PHE A 240 -7.19 5.85 1.37
C PHE A 240 -7.79 4.46 1.15
N THR A 241 -7.80 3.62 2.19
CA THR A 241 -8.28 2.25 2.06
C THR A 241 -9.80 2.14 2.19
N THR A 242 -10.39 1.09 1.63
CA THR A 242 -11.82 0.77 1.83
C THR A 242 -12.14 0.48 3.30
N SER A 243 -11.19 -0.09 4.05
CA SER A 243 -11.31 -0.34 5.49
C SER A 243 -11.39 0.97 6.29
N ALA A 244 -10.58 1.98 5.95
CA ALA A 244 -10.65 3.30 6.57
C ALA A 244 -12.04 3.93 6.39
N ARG A 245 -12.64 3.81 5.20
CA ARG A 245 -14.00 4.31 4.93
C ARG A 245 -15.09 3.58 5.73
N LYS A 246 -14.99 2.26 5.88
CA LYS A 246 -15.97 1.49 6.69
C LYS A 246 -15.93 1.89 8.16
N GLN A 247 -14.72 2.10 8.71
CA GLN A 247 -14.57 2.57 10.09
C GLN A 247 -15.26 3.93 10.32
N GLU A 248 -15.33 4.81 9.31
CA GLU A 248 -16.07 6.08 9.45
C GLU A 248 -17.58 5.90 9.62
N GLN A 249 -18.18 4.79 9.14
CA GLN A 249 -19.63 4.58 9.06
C GLN A 249 -20.23 3.75 10.22
N GLU A 250 -19.43 2.99 10.97
CA GLU A 250 -19.91 2.15 12.08
C GLU A 250 -20.05 2.92 13.41
N ALA A 251 -20.92 2.42 14.30
CA ALA A 251 -21.04 2.94 15.66
C ALA A 251 -19.70 2.76 16.40
N ILE A 252 -19.05 3.87 16.69
CA ILE A 252 -17.67 3.87 17.21
C ILE A 252 -17.64 3.51 18.70
N PRO A 253 -16.77 2.58 19.12
CA PRO A 253 -16.46 2.36 20.53
C PRO A 253 -16.02 3.66 21.20
N LEU A 254 -16.25 3.79 22.52
CA LEU A 254 -15.98 5.03 23.26
C LEU A 254 -14.53 5.52 23.14
N HIS A 255 -13.55 4.62 23.12
CA HIS A 255 -12.14 4.98 22.92
C HIS A 255 -11.86 5.54 21.51
N GLU A 256 -12.53 5.01 20.48
CA GLU A 256 -12.43 5.48 19.11
C GLU A 256 -13.14 6.84 18.94
N PHE A 257 -14.25 7.05 19.67
CA PHE A 257 -14.87 8.37 19.78
C PHE A 257 -13.92 9.41 20.38
N TRP A 258 -13.22 9.08 21.48
CA TRP A 258 -12.24 9.99 22.08
C TRP A 258 -11.10 10.31 21.12
N ARG A 259 -10.51 9.27 20.50
CA ARG A 259 -9.45 9.43 19.50
C ARG A 259 -9.86 10.37 18.37
N ARG A 260 -11.03 10.16 17.76
CA ARG A 260 -11.57 11.06 16.71
C ARG A 260 -11.83 12.48 17.21
N SER A 261 -12.32 12.61 18.44
CA SER A 261 -12.56 13.93 19.05
C SER A 261 -11.25 14.70 19.22
N TYR A 262 -10.19 14.01 19.66
CA TYR A 262 -8.86 14.59 19.76
C TYR A 262 -8.32 15.03 18.38
N HIS A 263 -8.42 14.19 17.35
CA HIS A 263 -7.97 14.57 16.01
C HIS A 263 -8.70 15.79 15.43
N LYS A 264 -9.99 15.98 15.74
CA LYS A 264 -10.75 17.17 15.35
C LYS A 264 -10.33 18.43 16.13
N THR A 265 -9.85 18.28 17.35
CA THR A 265 -9.44 19.39 18.20
C THR A 265 -8.20 19.01 19.02
N PRO A 266 -7.01 19.01 18.40
CA PRO A 266 -5.79 18.48 19.01
C PRO A 266 -5.19 19.47 20.01
N TYR A 267 -5.84 19.61 21.17
CA TYR A 267 -5.52 20.65 22.16
C TYR A 267 -4.11 20.52 22.77
N LEU A 268 -3.48 19.34 22.72
CA LEU A 268 -2.10 19.15 23.20
C LEU A 268 -1.06 19.58 22.15
N ARG A 269 -1.45 19.82 20.89
CA ARG A 269 -0.54 20.21 19.81
C ARG A 269 0.17 21.55 20.06
N GLY A 270 -0.44 22.43 20.86
CA GLY A 270 0.17 23.69 21.26
C GLY A 270 1.33 23.55 22.25
N TYR A 271 1.56 22.36 22.81
CA TYR A 271 2.61 22.15 23.81
C TYR A 271 3.98 21.96 23.13
N THR A 272 5.03 22.55 23.71
CA THR A 272 6.40 22.17 23.36
C THR A 272 6.64 20.69 23.65
N LYS A 273 7.74 20.10 23.14
CA LYS A 273 8.08 18.70 23.45
C LYS A 273 8.16 18.49 24.97
N GLU A 274 8.87 19.37 25.66
CA GLU A 274 9.09 19.34 27.10
C GLU A 274 7.77 19.52 27.87
N GLY A 275 6.90 20.41 27.40
CA GLY A 275 5.57 20.64 27.98
C GLY A 275 4.67 19.42 27.84
N LEU A 276 4.70 18.75 26.68
CA LEU A 276 3.96 17.50 26.46
C LEU A 276 4.47 16.37 27.34
N LEU A 277 5.80 16.21 27.47
CA LEU A 277 6.39 15.21 28.35
C LEU A 277 6.05 15.48 29.84
N ALA A 278 6.05 16.75 30.26
CA ALA A 278 5.66 17.14 31.62
C ALA A 278 4.18 16.81 31.90
N TYR A 279 3.30 17.12 30.94
CA TYR A 279 1.89 16.75 30.99
C TYR A 279 1.69 15.24 31.13
N GLY A 280 2.39 14.45 30.28
CA GLY A 280 2.34 13.00 30.33
C GLY A 280 2.80 12.42 31.67
N ARG A 281 3.91 12.92 32.23
CA ARG A 281 4.41 12.51 33.56
C ARG A 281 3.39 12.76 34.66
N GLN A 282 2.77 13.94 34.69
CA GLN A 282 1.75 14.28 35.68
C GLN A 282 0.51 13.40 35.54
N LEU A 283 0.07 13.15 34.30
CA LEU A 283 -1.09 12.33 34.01
C LEU A 283 -0.89 10.88 34.44
N ILE A 284 0.27 10.28 34.11
CA ILE A 284 0.63 8.92 34.52
C ILE A 284 0.73 8.80 36.04
N ALA A 285 1.37 9.77 36.71
CA ALA A 285 1.45 9.79 38.18
C ALA A 285 0.06 9.85 38.85
N THR A 286 -0.93 10.45 38.17
CA THR A 286 -2.32 10.53 38.63
C THR A 286 -3.08 9.23 38.40
N ILE A 287 -2.82 8.54 37.28
CA ILE A 287 -3.52 7.32 36.88
C ILE A 287 -2.94 6.06 37.54
N ALA A 288 -1.62 5.94 37.63
CA ALA A 288 -0.97 4.71 38.10
C ALA A 288 -1.50 4.20 39.46
N PRO A 289 -1.74 5.07 40.48
CA PRO A 289 -2.28 4.62 41.78
C PRO A 289 -3.71 4.08 41.72
N THR A 290 -4.48 4.37 40.67
CA THR A 290 -5.86 3.89 40.52
C THR A 290 -5.93 2.53 39.84
N MET A 291 -4.86 2.14 39.14
CA MET A 291 -4.73 0.89 38.38
C MET A 291 -4.04 -0.24 39.16
N MET A 292 -3.41 0.07 40.30
CA MET A 292 -2.74 -0.93 41.14
C MET A 292 -3.70 -1.68 42.07
N VAL A 293 -3.41 -2.95 42.34
CA VAL A 293 -4.15 -3.76 43.31
C VAL A 293 -4.03 -3.12 44.70
N GLY A 294 -5.18 -2.77 45.32
CA GLY A 294 -5.23 -2.03 46.59
C GLY A 294 -5.08 -0.51 46.47
N GLY A 295 -5.05 0.01 45.24
CA GLY A 295 -4.94 1.43 44.93
C GLY A 295 -6.14 2.29 45.31
N LYS A 296 -5.96 3.62 45.26
CA LYS A 296 -7.02 4.58 45.62
C LYS A 296 -8.15 4.50 44.61
N ARG A 297 -9.35 4.09 45.06
CA ARG A 297 -10.55 4.08 44.22
C ARG A 297 -10.95 5.52 43.90
N VAL A 298 -11.00 5.83 42.61
CA VAL A 298 -11.49 7.09 42.07
C VAL A 298 -12.89 6.87 41.52
N SER A 299 -13.73 7.90 41.49
CA SER A 299 -15.08 7.76 40.91
C SER A 299 -15.01 7.31 39.44
N PRO A 300 -16.04 6.60 38.95
CA PRO A 300 -16.09 6.17 37.54
C PRO A 300 -15.88 7.33 36.55
N ASP A 301 -16.52 8.47 36.77
CA ASP A 301 -16.43 9.65 35.89
C ASP A 301 -15.00 10.23 35.82
N ASN A 302 -14.33 10.29 36.97
CA ASN A 302 -12.95 10.79 37.03
C ASN A 302 -11.97 9.79 36.42
N THR A 303 -12.23 8.48 36.57
CA THR A 303 -11.44 7.43 35.91
C THR A 303 -11.60 7.53 34.40
N GLN A 304 -12.83 7.71 33.90
CA GLN A 304 -13.13 7.87 32.48
C GLN A 304 -12.41 9.10 31.89
N LYS A 305 -12.48 10.25 32.57
CA LYS A 305 -11.79 11.48 32.12
C LYS A 305 -10.28 11.29 32.04
N LEU A 306 -9.68 10.62 33.03
CA LEU A 306 -8.26 10.33 33.04
C LEU A 306 -7.86 9.35 31.92
N MET A 307 -8.67 8.33 31.66
CA MET A 307 -8.46 7.41 30.53
C MET A 307 -8.53 8.15 29.18
N GLN A 308 -9.49 9.06 29.02
CA GLN A 308 -9.60 9.88 27.83
C GLN A 308 -8.34 10.75 27.64
N GLN A 309 -7.92 11.48 28.67
CA GLN A 309 -6.70 12.30 28.63
C GLN A 309 -5.45 11.48 28.31
N PHE A 310 -5.37 10.25 28.84
CA PHE A 310 -4.26 9.36 28.56
C PHE A 310 -4.27 8.89 27.10
N GLY A 311 -5.44 8.58 26.56
CA GLY A 311 -5.63 8.31 25.13
C GLY A 311 -5.18 9.49 24.27
N ASP A 312 -5.65 10.70 24.57
CA ASP A 312 -5.28 11.93 23.84
C ASP A 312 -3.76 12.18 23.87
N PHE A 313 -3.12 11.98 25.03
CA PHE A 313 -1.68 12.07 25.18
C PHE A 313 -0.93 11.06 24.31
N VAL A 314 -1.35 9.79 24.32
CA VAL A 314 -0.75 8.73 23.50
C VAL A 314 -0.89 9.04 22.01
N GLU A 315 -2.05 9.53 21.56
CA GLU A 315 -2.27 9.92 20.16
C GLU A 315 -1.34 11.08 19.76
N GLU A 316 -1.13 12.08 20.62
CA GLU A 316 -0.20 13.18 20.31
C GLU A 316 1.26 12.73 20.29
N MET A 317 1.68 11.86 21.22
CA MET A 317 3.02 11.25 21.23
C MET A 317 3.27 10.48 19.92
N LYS A 318 2.30 9.65 19.50
CA LYS A 318 2.33 8.92 18.23
C LYS A 318 2.35 9.86 17.02
N GLN A 319 1.53 10.91 17.02
CA GLN A 319 1.47 11.86 15.91
C GLN A 319 2.83 12.55 15.72
N ARG A 320 3.48 12.92 16.82
CA ARG A 320 4.79 13.59 16.84
C ARG A 320 5.97 12.62 16.75
N GLY A 321 5.71 11.32 16.77
CA GLY A 321 6.74 10.29 16.78
C GLY A 321 7.70 10.43 17.96
N ILE A 322 7.20 10.75 19.16
CA ILE A 322 8.05 10.86 20.37
C ILE A 322 8.16 9.49 21.05
N ASP A 323 9.37 9.08 21.38
CA ASP A 323 9.66 7.84 22.09
C ASP A 323 9.10 7.88 23.53
N MET A 324 8.32 6.87 23.91
CA MET A 324 7.72 6.78 25.24
C MET A 324 8.75 6.72 26.36
N ARG A 325 9.98 6.28 26.08
CA ARG A 325 11.08 6.29 27.06
C ARG A 325 11.48 7.71 27.50
N GLU A 326 11.19 8.71 26.69
CA GLU A 326 11.42 10.12 27.04
C GLU A 326 10.45 10.64 28.11
N VAL A 327 9.33 9.93 28.32
CA VAL A 327 8.45 10.14 29.46
C VAL A 327 9.12 9.51 30.68
N GLN A 328 10.25 10.10 31.13
CA GLN A 328 11.01 9.59 32.27
C GLN A 328 10.09 9.32 33.45
N PHE A 329 9.98 8.04 33.82
CA PHE A 329 9.29 7.62 35.02
C PHE A 329 10.23 7.88 36.18
N SER A 330 9.81 8.70 37.15
CA SER A 330 10.56 8.78 38.41
C SER A 330 10.53 7.40 39.05
N ASP A 331 11.65 6.69 39.05
CA ASP A 331 11.82 5.45 39.79
C ASP A 331 11.52 5.73 41.27
N GLY A 332 10.35 5.32 41.70
CA GLY A 332 10.05 5.18 43.12
C GLY A 332 10.87 4.01 43.66
N GLY A 333 12.08 4.28 44.11
CA GLY A 333 12.85 3.36 44.96
C GLY A 333 14.27 3.09 44.49
N SER A 334 15.17 4.04 44.72
CA SER A 334 16.56 3.71 45.04
C SER A 334 16.58 2.84 46.30
N LYS A 335 16.59 1.51 46.14
CA LYS A 335 17.11 0.64 47.18
C LYS A 335 18.61 0.88 47.24
N GLU A 336 19.03 1.73 48.16
CA GLU A 336 20.39 1.74 48.70
C GLU A 336 20.77 0.29 49.02
N LYS A 337 21.74 -0.24 48.28
CA LYS A 337 22.54 -1.37 48.74
C LYS A 337 23.48 -0.82 49.81
N LYS A 338 23.18 -1.12 51.07
CA LYS A 338 24.20 -1.28 52.10
C LYS A 338 24.53 -2.75 52.23
#